data_AF-A0A847GP39-F1
#
_entry.id   AF-A0A847GP39-F1
#
_cell.length_a   1.000
_cell.length_b   1.000
_cell.length_c   1.000
_cell.angle_alpha   90.00
_cell.angle_beta   90.00
_cell.angle_gamma   90.00
#
_symmetry.space_group_name_H-M   'P 1'
#
loop_
_entity.id
_entity.type
_entity.pdbx_description
1 polymer ?
#
loop_
_entity_poly.entity_id
_entity_poly.type
_entity_poly.pdbx_seq_one_letter_code
_entity_poly.pdbx_strand_id
1 'polypeptide(L)'
;MAEVQLKEKICGALRDAYFKDPNDLVDVSDGPDDSVHIVIVSRKFDGRRMKEKNDLIWSVLVQKLAPEEWGKVSLSVGASPEEIKAT
;
A
#
# COMPACT_ATOMS: atom_id res chain seq x y z
N MET A 1 10.60 -12.14 -12.81
CA MET A 1 10.27 -13.22 -11.85
C MET A 1 10.30 -12.71 -10.41
N ALA A 2 11.35 -12.02 -9.97
CA ALA A 2 11.47 -11.51 -8.58
C ALA A 2 10.48 -10.37 -8.24
N GLU A 3 10.19 -9.44 -9.17
CA GLU A 3 9.23 -8.35 -8.91
C GLU A 3 7.79 -8.85 -8.72
N VAL A 4 7.34 -9.82 -9.52
CA VAL A 4 5.98 -10.38 -9.42
C VAL A 4 5.77 -10.99 -8.03
N GLN A 5 6.76 -11.73 -7.52
CA GLN A 5 6.71 -12.30 -6.17
C GLN A 5 6.72 -11.23 -5.08
N LEU A 6 7.48 -10.15 -5.28
CA LEU A 6 7.52 -9.04 -4.33
C LEU A 6 6.16 -8.34 -4.24
N LYS A 7 5.49 -8.07 -5.36
CA LYS A 7 4.15 -7.45 -5.35
C LYS A 7 3.12 -8.29 -4.65
N GLU A 8 3.09 -9.60 -4.94
CA GLU A 8 2.18 -10.52 -4.29
C GLU A 8 2.44 -10.56 -2.78
N LYS A 9 3.71 -10.52 -2.37
CA LYS A 9 4.11 -10.47 -0.96
C LYS A 9 3.70 -9.16 -0.29
N ILE A 10 3.90 -8.01 -0.94
CA ILE A 10 3.47 -6.69 -0.45
C ILE A 10 1.94 -6.65 -0.31
N CYS A 11 1.22 -7.07 -1.35
CA CYS A 11 -0.24 -7.11 -1.36
C CYS A 11 -0.77 -8.04 -0.25
N GLY A 12 -0.18 -9.23 -0.12
CA GLY A 12 -0.49 -10.18 0.95
C GLY A 12 -0.21 -9.59 2.34
N ALA A 13 0.95 -8.97 2.55
CA ALA A 13 1.32 -8.36 3.83
C ALA A 13 0.36 -7.23 4.25
N LEU A 14 -0.02 -6.37 3.31
CA LEU A 14 -0.95 -5.26 3.55
C LEU A 14 -2.36 -5.78 3.86
N ARG A 15 -2.85 -6.75 3.07
CA ARG A 15 -4.13 -7.40 3.31
C ARG A 15 -4.15 -8.12 4.65
N ASP A 16 -3.15 -8.95 4.95
CA ASP A 16 -3.07 -9.75 6.18
C ASP A 16 -2.81 -8.92 7.44
N ALA A 17 -2.26 -7.72 7.32
CA ALA A 17 -2.05 -6.84 8.46
C ALA A 17 -3.29 -6.01 8.78
N TYR A 18 -3.70 -5.15 7.85
CA TYR A 18 -4.64 -4.07 8.13
C TYR A 18 -5.81 -4.01 7.16
N PHE A 19 -5.61 -4.40 5.89
CA PHE A 19 -6.58 -4.22 4.80
C PHE A 19 -7.32 -5.52 4.46
N LYS A 20 -7.91 -6.14 5.49
CA LYS A 20 -8.62 -7.43 5.39
C LYS A 20 -10.05 -7.33 4.89
N ASP A 21 -10.61 -6.13 4.90
CA ASP A 21 -12.02 -5.98 4.57
C ASP A 21 -12.25 -6.19 3.07
N PRO A 22 -13.38 -6.79 2.67
CA PRO A 22 -13.71 -6.98 1.26
C PRO A 22 -13.90 -5.66 0.50
N ASN A 23 -14.04 -4.55 1.23
CA ASN A 23 -14.11 -3.19 0.67
C ASN A 23 -12.74 -2.49 0.61
N ASP A 24 -11.68 -3.12 1.13
CA ASP A 24 -10.33 -2.59 1.05
C ASP A 24 -9.70 -3.08 -0.26
N LEU A 25 -9.32 -2.12 -1.11
CA LEU A 25 -8.55 -2.39 -2.32
C LEU A 25 -7.09 -2.11 -2.03
N VAL A 26 -6.24 -3.09 -2.32
CA VAL A 26 -4.78 -2.95 -2.29
C VAL A 26 -4.33 -3.26 -3.70
N ASP A 27 -3.77 -2.27 -4.36
CA ASP A 27 -3.15 -2.38 -5.67
C ASP A 27 -1.65 -2.15 -5.52
N VAL A 28 -0.86 -3.03 -6.14
CA VAL A 28 0.60 -2.93 -6.15
C VAL A 28 1.04 -3.00 -7.60
N SER A 29 1.58 -1.89 -8.09
CA SER A 29 1.92 -1.66 -9.48
C SER A 29 3.41 -1.34 -9.61
N ASP A 30 3.97 -1.53 -10.80
CA ASP A 30 5.32 -1.04 -11.08
C ASP A 30 5.30 0.48 -11.25
N GLY A 31 6.22 1.14 -10.57
CA GLY A 31 6.61 2.51 -10.82
C GLY A 31 7.70 2.59 -11.89
N PRO A 32 8.10 3.81 -12.27
CA PRO A 32 9.26 4.02 -13.14
C PRO A 32 10.54 3.49 -12.46
N ASP A 33 11.52 3.06 -13.27
CA ASP A 33 12.86 2.67 -12.82
C ASP A 33 12.94 1.49 -11.82
N ASP A 34 12.23 0.37 -12.07
CA ASP A 34 12.21 -0.83 -11.20
C ASP A 34 11.67 -0.54 -9.77
N SER A 35 10.91 0.55 -9.63
CA SER A 35 10.29 0.92 -8.36
C SER A 35 8.89 0.35 -8.22
N VAL A 36 8.39 0.27 -6.99
CA VAL A 36 7.05 -0.26 -6.70
C VAL A 36 6.16 0.87 -6.19
N HIS A 37 4.98 0.98 -6.80
CA HIS A 37 3.91 1.88 -6.38
C HIS A 37 2.81 1.09 -5.68
N ILE A 38 2.37 1.60 -4.54
CA ILE A 38 1.30 0.99 -3.75
C ILE A 38 0.14 1.98 -3.68
N VAL A 39 -1.03 1.52 -4.07
CA VAL A 39 -2.28 2.29 -3.96
C VAL A 39 -3.24 1.48 -3.10
N ILE A 40 -3.72 2.09 -2.02
CA ILE A 40 -4.65 1.47 -1.10
C ILE A 40 -5.90 2.33 -1.01
N VAL A 41 -7.05 1.73 -1.33
CA VAL A 41 -8.35 2.35 -1.16
C VAL A 41 -9.06 1.68 0.01
N SER A 42 -9.29 2.41 1.09
CA SER A 42 -9.96 1.88 2.27
C SER A 42 -10.76 2.95 2.99
N ARG A 43 -11.94 2.59 3.49
CA ARG A 43 -12.71 3.47 4.38
C ARG A 43 -11.98 3.73 5.70
N LYS A 44 -10.97 2.93 6.07
CA LYS A 44 -10.14 3.15 7.28
C LYS A 44 -9.28 4.42 7.19
N PHE A 45 -9.10 4.94 5.99
CA PHE A 45 -8.43 6.21 5.74
C PHE A 45 -9.36 7.42 5.81
N ASP A 46 -10.66 7.20 5.93
CA ASP A 46 -11.61 8.29 6.07
C ASP A 46 -11.32 9.12 7.33
N GLY A 47 -11.35 10.44 7.18
CA GLY A 47 -10.99 11.40 8.23
C GLY A 47 -9.50 11.42 8.67
N ARG A 48 -8.62 10.56 8.11
CA ARG A 48 -7.17 10.59 8.41
C ARG A 48 -6.43 11.59 7.54
N ARG A 49 -5.35 12.16 8.06
CA ARG A 49 -4.46 13.01 7.26
C ARG A 49 -3.60 12.15 6.35
N MET A 50 -3.23 12.68 5.18
CA MET A 50 -2.36 11.99 4.21
C MET A 50 -1.08 11.44 4.86
N LYS A 51 -0.47 12.20 5.78
CA LYS A 51 0.71 11.75 6.54
C LYS A 51 0.42 10.50 7.38
N GLU A 52 -0.70 10.46 8.12
CA GLU A 52 -1.05 9.31 8.97
C GLU A 52 -1.37 8.07 8.15
N LYS A 53 -2.01 8.25 6.98
CA LYS A 53 -2.24 7.16 6.03
C LYS A 53 -0.91 6.60 5.57
N ASN A 54 0.02 7.47 5.18
CA ASN A 54 1.33 7.07 4.69
C ASN A 54 2.15 6.37 5.78
N ASP A 55 2.21 6.95 6.97
CA ASP A 55 2.91 6.38 8.13
C ASP A 55 2.36 4.98 8.47
N LEU A 56 1.03 4.78 8.36
CA LEU A 56 0.41 3.47 8.60
C LEU A 56 0.82 2.43 7.54
N ILE A 57 0.82 2.80 6.26
CA ILE A 57 1.26 1.92 5.17
C ILE A 57 2.73 1.55 5.38
N TRP A 58 3.59 2.55 5.60
CA TRP A 58 5.02 2.34 5.83
C TRP A 58 5.29 1.49 7.08
N SER A 59 4.55 1.69 8.16
CA SER A 59 4.68 0.89 9.38
C SER A 59 4.41 -0.60 9.12
N VAL A 60 3.39 -0.91 8.32
CA VAL A 60 3.08 -2.30 7.93
C VAL A 60 4.17 -2.88 7.04
N LEU A 61 4.66 -2.11 6.05
CA LEU A 61 5.72 -2.56 5.15
C LEU A 61 7.00 -2.90 5.92
N VAL A 62 7.46 -2.01 6.80
CA VAL A 62 8.69 -2.22 7.60
C VAL A 62 8.56 -3.40 8.56
N GLN A 63 7.35 -3.69 9.08
CA GLN A 63 7.13 -4.83 9.98
C GLN A 63 7.03 -6.18 9.25
N LYS A 64 6.61 -6.19 7.98
CA LYS A 64 6.29 -7.43 7.25
C LYS A 64 7.29 -7.80 6.16
N LEU A 65 8.06 -6.83 5.65
CA LEU A 65 8.98 -7.01 4.54
C LEU A 65 10.43 -6.76 4.97
N ALA A 66 11.37 -7.33 4.25
CA ALA A 66 12.79 -7.05 4.46
C ALA A 66 13.15 -5.63 3.97
N PRO A 67 14.24 -5.02 4.50
CA PRO A 67 14.75 -3.71 4.04
C PRO A 67 14.96 -3.60 2.53
N GLU A 68 15.40 -4.69 1.91
CA GLU A 68 15.66 -4.78 0.47
C GLU A 68 14.35 -4.79 -0.34
N GLU A 69 13.24 -5.22 0.27
CA GLU A 69 11.93 -5.35 -0.36
C GLU A 69 11.14 -4.05 -0.25
N TRP A 70 10.97 -3.51 0.95
CA TRP A 70 10.27 -2.22 1.11
C TRP A 70 11.11 -1.04 0.61
N GLY A 71 12.43 -1.18 0.50
CA GLY A 71 13.31 -0.17 -0.11
C GLY A 71 13.04 0.05 -1.60
N LYS A 72 12.35 -0.88 -2.29
CA LYS A 72 11.90 -0.69 -3.69
C LYS A 72 10.62 0.12 -3.81
N VAL A 73 9.88 0.30 -2.71
CA VAL A 73 8.64 1.06 -2.71
C VAL A 73 8.97 2.55 -2.81
N SER A 74 8.73 3.15 -3.97
CA SER A 74 8.98 4.57 -4.22
C SER A 74 7.79 5.45 -3.88
N LEU A 75 6.57 4.90 -3.99
CA LEU A 75 5.33 5.64 -3.74
C LEU A 75 4.31 4.77 -3.02
N SER A 76 3.68 5.34 -2.00
CA SER A 76 2.55 4.76 -1.29
C SER A 76 1.43 5.79 -1.15
N VAL A 77 0.25 5.43 -1.63
CA VAL A 77 -0.94 6.28 -1.61
C VAL A 77 -2.05 5.55 -0.86
N GLY A 78 -2.53 6.15 0.22
CA GLY A 78 -3.75 5.72 0.90
C GLY A 78 -4.87 6.71 0.63
N ALA A 79 -5.99 6.25 0.11
CA ALA A 79 -7.16 7.06 -0.18
C ALA A 79 -8.44 6.40 0.35
N SER A 80 -9.43 7.19 0.74
CA SER A 80 -10.77 6.69 1.00
C SER A 80 -11.58 6.62 -0.31
N PRO A 81 -12.58 5.74 -0.40
CA PRO A 81 -13.50 5.73 -1.55
C PRO A 81 -14.19 7.08 -1.78
N GLU A 82 -14.38 7.88 -0.73
CA GLU A 82 -14.98 9.21 -0.83
C GLU A 82 -14.02 10.22 -1.44
N GLU A 83 -12.73 10.18 -1.09
CA GLU A 83 -11.70 11.02 -1.70
C GLU A 83 -11.55 10.77 -3.20
N ILE A 84 -11.66 9.50 -3.63
CA ILE A 84 -11.59 9.15 -5.06
C ILE A 84 -12.84 9.62 -5.82
N LYS A 85 -14.03 9.54 -5.19
CA LYS A 85 -15.28 10.02 -5.80
C LYS A 85 -15.38 11.55 -5.88
N ALA A 86 -14.60 12.25 -5.07
CA ALA A 86 -14.61 13.71 -5.01
C ALA A 86 -13.65 14.39 -6.01
N THR A 87 -12.89 13.62 -6.78
CA THR A 87 -11.98 14.06 -7.86
C THR A 87 -12.60 13.77 -9.21
#